data_AF-A0A3C0QWC2-F1
#
_entry.id   AF-A0A3C0QWC2-F1
#
_cell.length_a   1.000
_cell.length_b   1.000
_cell.length_c   1.000
_cell.angle_alpha   90.00
_cell.angle_beta   90.00
_cell.angle_gamma   90.00
#
_symmetry.space_group_name_H-M   'P 1'
#
loop_
_entity.id
_entity.type
_entity.pdbx_description
1 polymer ?
#
loop_
_entity_poly.entity_id
_entity_poly.type
_entity_poly.pdbx_seq_one_letter_code
_entity_poly.pdbx_strand_id
1 'polypeptide(L)'
;FRTHKGKALGVFGQQDFRLLSQLIFSAIQRGFAQVYSAYTDKNTFCGGIVLLQSHYKAVLIFSGSTAEAMENGAMFALIDDFIKQNAGYEYMLDFEGSTDVNLARFYKGFGSKECVFLRIKSNRLPIIAEMLLRTIRTVRKIFIKTIS
;
A
#
# COMPACT_ATOMS: atom_id res chain seq x y z
N PHE A 1 10.31 2.39 2.47
CA PHE A 1 9.44 2.45 1.27
C PHE A 1 10.09 3.16 0.07
N ARG A 2 10.48 4.44 0.18
CA ARG A 2 11.04 5.25 -0.93
C ARG A 2 12.22 4.57 -1.66
N THR A 3 13.09 3.90 -0.91
CA THR A 3 14.29 3.22 -1.42
C THR A 3 14.00 1.91 -2.17
N HIS A 4 12.89 1.24 -1.88
CA HIS A 4 12.54 -0.07 -2.45
C HIS A 4 11.31 0.04 -3.37
N LYS A 5 10.10 0.05 -2.81
CA LYS A 5 8.84 0.13 -3.57
C LYS A 5 8.66 1.45 -4.34
N GLY A 6 9.14 2.58 -3.80
CA GLY A 6 8.99 3.90 -4.44
C GLY A 6 9.76 4.06 -5.75
N LYS A 7 10.95 3.46 -5.87
CA LYS A 7 11.76 3.48 -7.10
C LYS A 7 11.14 2.64 -8.21
N ALA A 8 10.57 1.48 -7.88
CA ALA A 8 9.94 0.59 -8.85
C ALA A 8 8.70 1.21 -9.52
N LEU A 9 8.03 2.15 -8.85
CA LEU A 9 6.84 2.80 -9.37
C LEU A 9 7.15 4.01 -10.26
N GLY A 10 8.36 4.56 -10.25
CA GLY A 10 8.86 5.59 -11.18
C GLY A 10 8.08 6.92 -11.29
N VAL A 11 6.93 7.01 -10.62
CA VAL A 11 5.90 8.05 -10.82
C VAL A 11 5.90 9.07 -9.67
N PHE A 12 6.47 8.74 -8.51
CA PHE A 12 6.38 9.57 -7.31
C PHE A 12 7.65 10.39 -7.05
N GLY A 13 7.49 11.71 -7.05
CA GLY A 13 8.55 12.69 -6.77
C GLY A 13 8.65 13.07 -5.29
N GLN A 14 9.61 13.95 -4.97
CA GLN A 14 9.80 14.44 -3.59
C GLN A 14 8.57 15.18 -3.04
N GLN A 15 7.83 15.88 -3.91
CA GLN A 15 6.63 16.60 -3.52
C GLN A 15 5.52 15.65 -3.07
N ASP A 16 5.35 14.51 -3.75
CA ASP A 16 4.35 13.50 -3.38
C ASP A 16 4.61 12.91 -2.00
N PHE A 17 5.88 12.63 -1.68
CA PHE A 17 6.25 12.15 -0.35
C PHE A 17 6.02 13.21 0.74
N ARG A 18 6.25 14.49 0.43
CA ARG A 18 5.93 15.57 1.38
C ARG A 18 4.43 15.69 1.60
N LEU A 19 3.64 15.63 0.52
CA LEU A 19 2.19 15.64 0.60
C LEU A 19 1.68 14.44 1.42
N LEU A 20 2.20 13.24 1.16
CA LEU A 20 1.88 12.04 1.93
C LEU A 20 2.13 12.24 3.43
N SER A 21 3.31 12.76 3.81
CA SER A 21 3.62 13.04 5.21
C SER A 21 2.65 14.04 5.84
N GLN A 22 2.27 15.10 5.11
CA GLN A 22 1.29 16.07 5.58
C GLN A 22 -0.11 15.46 5.75
N LEU A 23 -0.53 14.60 4.83
CA LEU A 23 -1.81 13.89 4.90
C LEU A 23 -1.85 12.93 6.09
N ILE A 24 -0.78 12.14 6.28
CA ILE A 24 -0.66 11.23 7.43
C ILE A 24 -0.72 12.02 8.73
N PHE A 25 0.06 13.10 8.84
CA PHE A 25 0.07 13.94 10.03
C PHE A 25 -1.31 14.53 10.34
N SER A 26 -2.00 15.06 9.33
CA SER A 26 -3.36 15.60 9.49
C SER A 26 -4.36 14.51 9.90
N ALA A 27 -4.24 13.31 9.34
CA ALA A 27 -5.09 12.17 9.70
C ALA A 27 -4.85 11.71 11.14
N ILE A 28 -3.60 11.68 11.62
CA ILE A 28 -3.27 11.37 13.02
C ILE A 28 -3.92 12.40 13.95
N GLN A 29 -3.75 13.70 13.67
CA GLN A 29 -4.33 14.77 14.50
C GLN A 29 -5.86 14.69 14.60
N ARG A 30 -6.52 14.14 13.58
CA ARG A 30 -7.97 13.95 13.54
C ARG A 30 -8.43 12.59 14.06
N GLY A 31 -7.51 11.73 14.51
CA GLY A 31 -7.83 10.38 14.98
C GLY A 31 -8.17 9.37 13.88
N PHE A 32 -7.89 9.68 12.61
CA PHE A 32 -8.13 8.82 11.46
C PHE A 32 -6.91 8.02 11.01
N ALA A 33 -5.76 8.16 11.67
CA ALA A 33 -4.58 7.38 11.36
C ALA A 33 -3.83 6.93 12.62
N GLN A 34 -3.28 5.73 12.55
CA GLN A 34 -2.34 5.19 13.52
C GLN A 34 -1.02 4.84 12.83
N VAL A 35 0.10 5.08 13.51
CA VAL A 35 1.43 4.76 13.02
C VAL A 35 2.13 3.91 14.06
N TYR A 36 2.58 2.74 13.64
CA TYR A 36 3.39 1.85 14.47
C TYR A 36 4.79 1.79 13.89
N SER A 37 5.79 1.82 14.77
CA SER A 37 7.21 1.77 14.39
C SER A 37 7.93 0.78 15.29
N ALA A 38 8.76 -0.06 14.69
CA ALA A 38 9.64 -1.00 15.39
C ALA A 38 11.06 -0.42 15.42
N TYR A 39 11.73 -0.59 16.56
CA TYR A 39 13.11 -0.20 16.80
C TYR A 39 13.90 -1.38 17.36
N THR A 40 15.20 -1.44 17.07
CA THR A 40 16.11 -2.39 17.71
C THR A 40 16.34 -2.04 19.19
N ASP A 41 16.98 -2.96 19.92
CA ASP A 41 17.57 -2.72 21.24
C ASP A 41 18.50 -1.49 21.28
N LYS A 42 19.18 -1.21 20.17
CA LYS A 42 20.04 -0.03 19.97
C LYS A 42 19.28 1.23 19.58
N ASN A 43 17.95 1.22 19.63
CA ASN A 43 17.07 2.33 19.26
C ASN A 43 17.19 2.76 17.77
N THR A 44 17.55 1.81 16.90
CA THR A 44 17.61 2.05 15.45
C THR A 44 16.28 1.69 14.81
N PHE A 45 15.76 2.54 13.92
CA PHE A 45 14.51 2.25 13.21
C PHE A 45 14.62 1.00 12.32
N CYS A 46 13.72 0.05 12.54
CA CYS A 46 13.64 -1.21 11.80
C CYS A 46 12.53 -1.18 10.75
N GLY A 47 11.38 -0.63 11.09
CA GLY A 47 10.23 -0.66 10.20
C GLY A 47 9.03 0.03 10.79
N GLY A 48 8.01 0.21 9.96
CA GLY A 48 6.78 0.84 10.39
C GLY A 48 5.62 0.60 9.44
N ILE A 49 4.43 0.76 9.99
CA ILE A 49 3.15 0.70 9.29
C ILE A 49 2.34 1.95 9.55
N VAL A 50 1.57 2.35 8.53
CA VAL A 50 0.58 3.42 8.62
C VAL A 50 -0.77 2.80 8.33
N LEU A 51 -1.68 2.97 9.27
CA LEU A 51 -3.05 2.48 9.21
C LEU A 51 -3.99 3.68 9.15
N LEU A 52 -4.84 3.74 8.13
CA LEU A 52 -5.95 4.68 8.10
C LEU A 52 -7.19 3.99 8.65
N GLN A 53 -7.92 4.65 9.53
CA GLN A 53 -9.07 4.06 10.22
C GLN A 53 -10.33 4.88 10.03
N SER A 54 -11.43 4.18 9.81
CA SER A 54 -12.76 4.76 9.68
C SER A 54 -13.81 3.66 9.82
N HIS A 55 -14.93 3.94 10.49
CA HIS A 55 -16.11 3.05 10.54
C HIS A 55 -15.76 1.57 10.80
N TYR A 56 -15.11 1.30 11.93
CA TYR A 56 -14.72 -0.06 12.34
C TYR A 56 -13.80 -0.82 11.37
N LYS A 57 -13.11 -0.09 10.50
CA LYS A 57 -12.16 -0.64 9.53
C LYS A 57 -10.84 0.12 9.58
N ALA A 58 -9.74 -0.61 9.64
CA ALA A 58 -8.40 -0.10 9.45
C ALA A 58 -7.81 -0.61 8.14
N VAL A 59 -7.20 0.28 7.37
CA VAL A 59 -6.57 -0.01 6.08
C VAL A 59 -5.08 0.25 6.19
N LEU A 60 -4.27 -0.79 5.93
CA LEU A 60 -2.82 -0.69 5.93
C LEU A 60 -2.34 -0.01 4.64
N ILE A 61 -2.38 1.33 4.63
CA ILE A 61 -2.08 2.15 3.45
C ILE A 61 -0.58 2.16 3.13
N PHE A 62 0.27 1.96 4.14
CA PHE A 62 1.72 2.03 3.95
C PHE A 62 2.46 1.10 4.89
N SER A 63 3.49 0.44 4.36
CA SER A 63 4.45 -0.32 5.15
C SER A 63 5.86 -0.14 4.61
N GLY A 64 6.83 -0.23 5.51
CA GLY A 64 8.23 -0.25 5.13
C GLY A 64 9.07 -0.85 6.23
N SER A 65 10.05 -1.66 5.83
CA SER A 65 11.00 -2.30 6.72
C SER A 65 12.41 -2.21 6.12
N THR A 66 13.42 -2.28 6.98
CA THR A 66 14.81 -2.54 6.61
C THR A 66 15.00 -4.03 6.32
N ALA A 67 16.14 -4.41 5.72
CA ALA A 67 16.47 -5.82 5.49
C ALA A 67 16.54 -6.61 6.82
N GLU A 68 17.22 -6.04 7.83
CA GLU A 68 17.30 -6.59 9.19
C GLU A 68 15.90 -6.80 9.80
N ALA A 69 14.98 -5.87 9.59
CA ALA A 69 13.61 -5.97 10.10
C ALA A 69 12.77 -7.07 9.42
N MET A 70 13.11 -7.44 8.18
CA MET A 70 12.48 -8.56 7.49
C MET A 70 12.95 -9.90 8.07
N GLU A 71 14.23 -10.01 8.44
CA GLU A 71 14.79 -11.22 9.06
C GLU A 71 14.30 -11.40 10.50
N ASN A 72 14.24 -10.31 11.28
CA ASN A 72 13.83 -10.35 12.69
C ASN A 72 12.31 -10.38 12.89
N GLY A 73 11.52 -10.42 11.82
CA GLY A 73 10.05 -10.48 11.90
C GLY A 73 9.39 -9.23 12.46
N ALA A 74 10.03 -8.06 12.41
CA ALA A 74 9.51 -6.83 13.00
C ALA A 74 8.14 -6.43 12.42
N MET A 75 7.94 -6.64 11.11
CA MET A 75 6.64 -6.41 10.46
C MET A 75 5.54 -7.35 10.98
N PHE A 76 5.90 -8.59 11.33
CA PHE A 76 4.95 -9.51 11.98
C PHE A 76 4.55 -8.99 13.35
N ALA A 77 5.54 -8.57 14.15
CA ALA A 77 5.27 -8.03 15.48
C ALA A 77 4.36 -6.80 15.45
N LEU A 78 4.58 -5.85 14.53
CA LEU A 78 3.76 -4.64 14.43
C LEU A 78 2.30 -4.95 14.08
N ILE A 79 2.07 -5.86 13.13
CA ILE A 79 0.71 -6.24 12.70
C ILE A 79 0.03 -7.09 13.78
N ASP A 80 0.75 -8.02 14.38
CA ASP A 80 0.24 -8.88 15.47
C ASP A 80 -0.15 -8.05 16.70
N ASP A 81 0.66 -7.07 17.08
CA ASP A 81 0.35 -6.15 18.17
C ASP A 81 -0.91 -5.33 17.89
N PHE A 82 -1.06 -4.82 16.66
CA PHE A 82 -2.29 -4.15 16.24
C PHE A 82 -3.51 -5.08 16.30
N ILE A 83 -3.40 -6.32 15.82
CA ILE A 83 -4.49 -7.31 15.88
C ILE A 83 -4.86 -7.59 17.34
N LYS A 84 -3.88 -7.79 18.22
CA LYS A 84 -4.09 -8.05 19.65
C LYS A 84 -4.81 -6.90 20.34
N GLN A 85 -4.42 -5.66 20.07
CA GLN A 85 -5.05 -4.47 20.66
C GLN A 85 -6.51 -4.30 20.23
N ASN A 86 -6.87 -4.80 19.04
CA ASN A 86 -8.22 -4.71 18.50
C ASN A 86 -8.98 -6.05 18.56
N ALA A 87 -8.41 -7.08 19.21
CA ALA A 87 -9.05 -8.37 19.36
C ALA A 87 -10.27 -8.27 20.28
N GLY A 88 -11.34 -8.99 19.93
CA GLY A 88 -12.61 -8.98 20.67
C GLY A 88 -13.57 -7.84 20.29
N TYR A 89 -13.15 -6.90 19.45
CA TYR A 89 -14.03 -5.90 18.85
C TYR A 89 -14.45 -6.31 17.44
N GLU A 90 -15.63 -5.85 17.00
CA GLU A 90 -16.03 -5.94 15.60
C GLU A 90 -15.22 -4.93 14.79
N TYR A 91 -13.98 -5.31 14.44
CA TYR A 91 -13.02 -4.43 13.77
C TYR A 91 -12.32 -5.16 12.64
N MET A 92 -12.33 -4.56 11.45
CA MET A 92 -11.77 -5.15 10.24
C MET A 92 -10.40 -4.56 9.91
N LEU A 93 -9.39 -5.41 9.78
CA LEU A 93 -8.11 -5.04 9.20
C LEU A 93 -8.07 -5.40 7.71
N ASP A 94 -7.86 -4.40 6.87
CA ASP A 94 -7.68 -4.51 5.42
C ASP A 94 -6.21 -4.28 5.09
N PHE A 95 -5.55 -5.31 4.56
CA PHE A 95 -4.15 -5.28 4.14
C PHE A 95 -3.93 -4.58 2.79
N GLU A 96 -5.00 -4.07 2.18
CA GLU A 96 -5.09 -3.68 0.79
C GLU A 96 -4.81 -4.82 -0.21
N GLY A 97 -5.03 -4.53 -1.49
CA GLY A 97 -4.74 -5.43 -2.58
C GLY A 97 -3.29 -5.29 -3.06
N SER A 98 -2.64 -6.43 -3.31
CA SER A 98 -1.39 -6.48 -4.05
C SER A 98 -1.42 -7.65 -5.01
N THR A 99 -0.88 -7.47 -6.22
CA THR A 99 -0.62 -8.56 -7.16
C THR A 99 0.67 -9.33 -6.82
N ASP A 100 1.39 -8.93 -5.77
CA ASP A 100 2.61 -9.58 -5.29
C ASP A 100 2.27 -10.84 -4.47
N VAL A 101 2.69 -12.00 -4.98
CA VAL A 101 2.43 -13.32 -4.38
C VAL A 101 3.10 -13.47 -3.01
N ASN A 102 4.30 -12.92 -2.82
CA ASN A 102 5.00 -12.98 -1.53
C ASN A 102 4.25 -12.17 -0.48
N LEU A 103 3.75 -10.99 -0.88
CA LEU A 103 2.97 -10.14 0.01
C LEU A 103 1.60 -10.76 0.35
N ALA A 104 0.94 -11.37 -0.63
CA ALA A 104 -0.29 -12.13 -0.41
C ALA A 104 -0.08 -13.30 0.57
N ARG A 105 1.02 -14.05 0.44
CA ARG A 105 1.38 -15.12 1.39
C ARG A 105 1.64 -14.57 2.79
N PHE A 106 2.37 -13.46 2.90
CA PHE A 106 2.64 -12.79 4.18
C PHE A 106 1.34 -12.39 4.88
N TYR A 107 0.44 -11.69 4.19
CA TYR A 107 -0.85 -11.28 4.76
C TYR A 107 -1.76 -12.47 5.08
N LYS A 108 -1.73 -13.54 4.28
CA LYS A 108 -2.47 -14.78 4.58
C LYS A 108 -2.00 -15.45 5.86
N GLY A 109 -0.73 -15.25 6.25
CA GLY A 109 -0.17 -15.74 7.52
C GLY A 109 -0.90 -15.23 8.77
N PHE A 110 -1.58 -14.08 8.70
CA PHE A 110 -2.38 -13.54 9.81
C PHE A 110 -3.84 -14.01 9.79
N GLY A 111 -4.21 -14.94 8.90
CA GLY A 111 -5.59 -15.41 8.74
C GLY A 111 -6.47 -14.54 7.86
N SER A 112 -5.87 -13.65 7.05
CA SER A 112 -6.64 -12.83 6.10
C SER A 112 -7.31 -13.66 5.00
N LYS A 113 -8.41 -13.12 4.46
CA LYS A 113 -9.15 -13.69 3.33
C LYS A 113 -8.94 -12.82 2.10
N GLU A 114 -8.73 -13.46 0.95
CA GLU A 114 -8.67 -12.75 -0.33
C GLU A 114 -10.07 -12.23 -0.70
N CYS A 115 -10.15 -10.96 -1.08
CA CYS A 115 -11.36 -10.33 -1.57
C CYS A 115 -11.17 -9.85 -3.01
N VAL A 116 -12.08 -10.27 -3.90
CA VAL A 116 -12.04 -9.87 -5.31
C VAL A 116 -12.69 -8.51 -5.48
N PHE A 117 -11.93 -7.54 -5.95
CA PHE A 117 -12.43 -6.20 -6.29
C PHE A 117 -12.90 -6.16 -7.76
N LEU A 118 -14.21 -6.15 -7.96
CA LEU A 118 -14.79 -6.05 -9.30
C LEU A 118 -14.63 -4.62 -9.85
N ARG A 119 -14.09 -4.51 -11.07
CA ARG A 119 -13.94 -3.24 -11.77
C ARG A 119 -14.90 -3.18 -12.96
N ILE A 120 -15.87 -2.26 -12.90
CA ILE A 120 -16.75 -1.97 -14.02
C ILE A 120 -16.07 -0.95 -14.94
N LYS A 121 -16.01 -1.26 -16.24
CA LYS A 121 -15.50 -0.34 -17.27
C LYS A 121 -16.60 -0.05 -18.27
N SER A 122 -17.08 1.19 -18.30
CA SER A 122 -18.02 1.67 -19.31
C SER A 122 -17.31 2.65 -20.23
N ASN A 123 -17.41 2.45 -21.54
CA ASN A 123 -16.91 3.39 -22.54
C ASN A 123 -18.12 3.95 -23.29
N ARG A 124 -18.37 5.25 -23.19
CA ARG A 124 -19.45 5.95 -23.90
C ARG A 124 -18.94 6.79 -25.08
N LEU A 125 -17.69 6.56 -25.51
CA LEU A 125 -17.13 7.30 -26.63
C LEU A 125 -17.74 6.83 -27.96
N PRO A 126 -17.91 7.74 -28.94
CA PRO A 126 -18.26 7.37 -30.31
C PRO A 126 -17.24 6.40 -30.89
N ILE A 127 -17.67 5.52 -31.79
CA ILE A 127 -16.85 4.45 -32.39
C ILE A 127 -15.53 5.00 -32.98
N ILE A 128 -15.59 6.17 -33.64
CA ILE A 128 -14.41 6.83 -34.24
C ILE A 128 -13.40 7.25 -33.18
N ALA A 129 -13.87 7.89 -32.10
CA ALA A 129 -13.01 8.33 -31.00
C ALA A 129 -12.40 7.13 -30.26
N GLU A 130 -13.15 6.03 -30.12
CA GLU A 130 -12.62 4.80 -29.56
C GLU A 130 -11.52 4.19 -30.44
N MET A 131 -11.72 4.16 -31.77
CA MET A 131 -10.74 3.64 -32.71
C MET A 131 -9.44 4.46 -32.69
N LEU A 132 -9.55 5.79 -32.67
CA LEU A 132 -8.42 6.72 -32.51
C LEU A 132 -7.67 6.52 -31.19
N LEU A 133 -8.37 6.40 -30.07
CA LEU A 133 -7.70 6.16 -28.79
C LEU A 133 -7.03 4.80 -28.72
N ARG A 134 -7.61 3.77 -29.36
CA ARG A 134 -7.00 2.44 -29.45
C ARG A 134 -5.71 2.51 -30.26
N THR A 135 -5.70 3.16 -31.43
CA THR A 135 -4.49 3.29 -32.26
C THR A 135 -3.41 4.10 -31.56
N ILE A 136 -3.75 5.25 -30.97
CA ILE A 136 -2.80 6.09 -30.21
C ILE A 136 -2.17 5.30 -29.05
N ARG A 137 -2.97 4.56 -28.28
CA ARG A 137 -2.46 3.75 -27.16
C ARG A 137 -1.51 2.63 -27.63
N THR A 138 -1.81 1.99 -28.77
CA THR A 138 -0.98 0.95 -29.34
C THR A 138 0.35 1.51 -29.84
N VAL A 139 0.32 2.62 -30.59
CA VAL A 139 1.54 3.32 -31.04
C VAL A 139 2.41 3.75 -29.84
N ARG A 140 1.79 4.33 -28.81
CA ARG A 140 2.51 4.74 -27.59
C ARG A 140 3.18 3.55 -26.88
N LYS A 141 2.50 2.41 -26.80
CA LYS A 141 3.07 1.18 -26.22
C LYS A 141 4.28 0.66 -27.02
N ILE A 142 4.20 0.68 -28.35
CA ILE A 142 5.30 0.25 -29.22
C ILE A 142 6.50 1.18 -29.02
N PHE A 143 6.27 2.50 -29.07
CA PHE A 143 7.32 3.51 -28.91
C PHE A 143 8.05 3.41 -27.57
N ILE A 144 7.33 3.20 -26.46
CA ILE A 144 7.93 3.00 -25.12
C ILE A 144 8.75 1.70 -25.08
N LYS A 145 8.30 0.63 -25.76
CA LYS A 145 9.02 -0.66 -25.81
C LYS A 145 10.29 -0.60 -26.67
N THR A 146 10.39 0.32 -27.63
CA THR A 146 11.58 0.50 -28.48
C THR A 146 12.67 1.35 -27.82
N ILE A 147 12.32 2.16 -26.81
CA ILE A 147 13.25 3.07 -26.11
C ILE A 147 13.76 2.50 -24.78
N SER A 148 13.11 1.45 -24.25
CA SER A 148 13.53 0.71 -23.05
C SER A 148 14.32 -0.54 -23.40
#